data_AF-A0A661ABT2-F1
#
_entry.id   AF-A0A661ABT2-F1
#
_cell.length_a   1.000
_cell.length_b   1.000
_cell.length_c   1.000
_cell.angle_alpha   90.00
_cell.angle_beta   90.00
_cell.angle_gamma   90.00
#
_symmetry.space_group_name_H-M   'P 1'
#
loop_
_entity.id
_entity.type
_entity.pdbx_description
1 polymer ?
#
loop_
_entity_poly.entity_id
_entity_poly.type
_entity_poly.pdbx_seq_one_letter_code
_entity_poly.pdbx_strand_id
1 'polypeptide(L)'
;MRNFVLGVLNGICFNTVEAFIGGDTVLPIFLSRLTSSRFLIGLGSIFEYTSWYLPQLFVAGRIQHREKKKFLYVYMAVLRFLSIFTIAWLVFFLGSSYPSLLLFLFLTLFAVYAICGGIAGVAFMDIVAKSIDPDKR
;
A
#
# COMPACT_ATOMS: atom_id res chain seq x y z
N MET A 1 -9.27 -1.24 -25.23
CA MET A 1 -8.12 -2.16 -25.25
C MET A 1 -6.88 -1.58 -24.54
N ARG A 2 -6.32 -0.42 -24.95
CA ARG A 2 -5.08 0.14 -24.35
C ARG A 2 -5.14 0.40 -22.83
N ASN A 3 -6.25 0.95 -22.32
CA ASN A 3 -6.44 1.17 -20.87
C ASN A 3 -6.59 -0.14 -20.08
N PHE A 4 -7.11 -1.20 -20.70
CA PHE A 4 -7.26 -2.51 -20.07
C PHE A 4 -5.90 -3.19 -19.87
N VAL A 5 -5.03 -3.17 -20.89
CA VAL A 5 -3.66 -3.71 -20.80
C VAL A 5 -2.83 -2.96 -19.75
N LEU A 6 -2.94 -1.63 -19.67
CA LEU A 6 -2.28 -0.84 -18.63
C LEU A 6 -2.80 -1.16 -17.23
N GLY A 7 -4.12 -1.40 -17.09
CA GLY A 7 -4.71 -1.84 -15.82
C GLY A 7 -4.20 -3.21 -15.38
N VAL A 8 -4.10 -4.16 -16.31
CA VAL A 8 -3.57 -5.51 -16.06
C VAL A 8 -2.09 -5.45 -15.68
N LEU A 9 -1.26 -4.72 -16.44
CA LEU A 9 0.17 -4.55 -16.12
C LEU A 9 0.37 -3.94 -14.74
N ASN A 10 -0.43 -2.92 -14.39
CA ASN A 10 -0.38 -2.33 -13.07
C ASN A 10 -0.80 -3.33 -11.97
N GLY A 11 -1.83 -4.16 -12.22
CA GLY A 11 -2.23 -5.24 -11.32
C GLY A 11 -1.15 -6.30 -11.13
N ILE A 12 -0.42 -6.66 -12.21
CA ILE A 12 0.71 -7.59 -12.15
C ILE A 12 1.86 -6.99 -11.35
N CYS A 13 2.26 -5.74 -11.63
CA CYS A 13 3.30 -5.05 -10.87
C CYS A 13 2.93 -4.94 -9.39
N PHE A 14 1.67 -4.63 -9.09
CA PHE A 14 1.15 -4.56 -7.73
C PHE A 14 1.28 -5.90 -7.00
N ASN A 15 0.76 -6.99 -7.60
CA ASN A 15 0.84 -8.33 -7.02
C ASN A 15 2.29 -8.80 -6.89
N THR A 16 3.16 -8.44 -7.84
CA THR A 16 4.58 -8.76 -7.77
C THR A 16 5.24 -8.06 -6.58
N VAL A 17 5.00 -6.76 -6.41
CA VAL A 17 5.51 -6.00 -5.26
C VAL A 17 4.96 -6.55 -3.94
N GLU A 18 3.68 -6.88 -3.89
CA GLU A 18 3.04 -7.50 -2.72
C GLU A 18 3.67 -8.86 -2.38
N ALA A 19 3.90 -9.71 -3.38
CA ALA A 19 4.57 -11.00 -3.20
C ALA A 19 6.03 -10.85 -2.72
N PHE A 20 6.76 -9.83 -3.20
CA PHE A 20 8.12 -9.55 -2.74
C PHE A 20 8.17 -8.95 -1.34
N ILE A 21 7.20 -8.11 -0.98
CA ILE A 21 7.07 -7.58 0.37
C ILE A 21 6.70 -8.70 1.33
N GLY A 22 5.92 -9.69 0.87
CA GLY A 22 5.52 -10.85 1.66
C GLY A 22 5.08 -10.42 3.05
N GLY A 23 4.22 -9.41 3.14
CA GLY A 23 4.10 -8.63 4.38
C GLY A 23 3.53 -9.44 5.55
N ASP A 24 2.87 -10.57 5.29
CA ASP A 24 2.50 -11.54 6.32
C ASP A 24 3.70 -12.23 7.01
N THR A 25 4.84 -12.34 6.33
CA THR A 25 6.02 -13.11 6.80
C THR A 25 7.28 -12.29 6.94
N VAL A 26 7.59 -11.41 5.99
CA VAL A 26 8.82 -10.60 6.03
C VAL A 26 8.67 -9.46 7.02
N LEU A 27 7.49 -8.84 7.12
CA LEU A 27 7.24 -7.70 8.00
C LEU A 27 7.41 -8.05 9.49
N PRO A 28 6.81 -9.14 10.02
CA PRO A 28 6.95 -9.49 11.43
C PRO A 28 8.38 -9.90 11.75
N ILE A 29 9.05 -10.61 10.83
CA ILE A 29 10.46 -11.01 10.99
C ILE A 29 11.36 -9.77 11.02
N PHE A 30 11.15 -8.81 10.11
CA PHE A 30 11.90 -7.56 10.08
C PHE A 30 11.70 -6.76 11.37
N LEU A 31 10.46 -6.60 11.83
CA LEU A 31 10.17 -5.92 13.10
C LEU A 31 10.76 -6.66 14.30
N SER A 32 10.78 -8.01 14.30
CA SER A 32 11.40 -8.80 15.38
C SER A 32 12.92 -8.62 15.49
N ARG A 33 13.58 -8.20 14.40
CA ARG A 33 15.00 -7.84 14.41
C ARG A 33 15.25 -6.43 14.94
N LEU A 34 14.26 -5.55 14.88
CA LEU A 34 14.36 -4.15 15.32
C LEU A 34 13.83 -3.93 16.75
N THR A 35 12.91 -4.76 17.22
CA THR A 35 12.32 -4.64 18.56
C THR A 35 11.96 -5.98 19.17
N SER A 36 12.04 -6.06 20.49
CA SER A 36 11.53 -7.19 21.29
C SER A 36 10.07 -7.02 21.69
N SER A 37 9.46 -5.86 21.41
CA SER A 37 8.06 -5.57 21.78
C SER A 37 7.08 -6.29 20.86
N ARG A 38 6.39 -7.29 21.41
CA ARG A 38 5.33 -8.04 20.69
C ARG A 38 4.17 -7.14 20.26
N PHE A 39 3.91 -6.06 21.00
CA PHE A 39 2.85 -5.10 20.67
C PHE A 39 3.16 -4.34 19.37
N LEU A 40 4.40 -3.88 19.20
CA LEU A 40 4.82 -3.15 17.99
C LEU A 40 4.88 -4.06 16.76
N ILE A 41 5.32 -5.32 16.95
CA ILE A 41 5.32 -6.33 15.89
C ILE A 41 3.88 -6.61 15.43
N GLY A 42 2.96 -6.84 16.38
CA GLY A 42 1.54 -7.07 16.08
C GLY A 42 0.87 -5.87 15.41
N LEU A 43 1.20 -4.64 15.82
CA LEU A 43 0.71 -3.42 15.17
C LEU A 43 1.10 -3.36 13.69
N GLY A 44 2.35 -3.69 13.36
CA GLY A 44 2.81 -3.74 11.96
C GLY A 44 1.96 -4.68 11.10
N SER A 45 1.71 -5.90 11.59
CA SER A 45 0.85 -6.87 10.92
C SER A 45 -0.60 -6.38 10.78
N ILE A 46 -1.17 -5.77 11.81
CA ILE A 46 -2.55 -5.24 11.76
C ILE A 46 -2.67 -4.13 10.72
N PHE A 47 -1.65 -3.28 10.57
CA PHE A 47 -1.67 -2.18 9.61
C PHE A 47 -1.79 -2.68 8.17
N GLU A 48 -1.15 -3.79 7.83
CA GLU A 48 -1.21 -4.35 6.48
C GLU A 48 -2.64 -4.76 6.10
N TYR A 49 -3.30 -5.54 6.95
CA TYR A 49 -4.68 -5.95 6.75
C TYR A 49 -5.65 -4.76 6.81
N THR A 50 -5.55 -3.96 7.86
CA THR A 50 -6.52 -2.88 8.12
C THR A 50 -6.46 -1.84 7.02
N SER A 51 -5.29 -1.56 6.46
CA SER A 51 -5.15 -0.52 5.44
C SER A 51 -5.75 -0.90 4.10
N TRP A 52 -5.97 -2.19 3.82
CA TRP A 52 -6.69 -2.59 2.62
C TRP A 52 -8.20 -2.41 2.76
N TYR A 53 -8.77 -2.81 3.90
CA TYR A 53 -10.22 -2.83 4.13
C TYR A 53 -10.79 -1.53 4.68
N LEU A 54 -10.04 -0.83 5.55
CA LEU A 54 -10.53 0.38 6.23
C LEU A 54 -10.81 1.52 5.23
N PRO A 55 -9.94 1.80 4.24
CA PRO A 55 -10.26 2.80 3.23
C PRO A 55 -11.46 2.38 2.38
N GLN A 56 -11.70 1.09 2.13
CA GLN A 56 -12.91 0.68 1.40
C GLN A 56 -14.19 1.16 2.12
N LEU A 57 -14.26 1.04 3.45
CA LEU A 57 -15.41 1.49 4.24
C LEU A 57 -15.63 3.01 4.20
N PHE A 58 -14.56 3.81 4.34
CA PHE A 58 -14.68 5.27 4.40
C PHE A 58 -14.72 5.95 3.02
N VAL A 59 -14.00 5.39 2.05
CA VAL A 59 -13.75 6.00 0.75
C VAL A 59 -14.82 5.60 -0.26
N ALA A 60 -15.44 4.40 -0.15
CA ALA A 60 -16.52 3.98 -1.06
C ALA A 60 -17.67 5.00 -1.12
N GLY A 61 -18.09 5.54 0.03
CA GLY A 61 -19.14 6.57 0.08
C GLY A 61 -18.69 7.95 -0.41
N ARG A 62 -17.41 8.31 -0.25
CA ARG A 62 -16.88 9.66 -0.57
C ARG A 62 -16.44 9.80 -2.04
N ILE A 63 -15.99 8.72 -2.67
CA ILE A 63 -15.48 8.71 -4.06
C ILE A 63 -16.60 8.61 -5.10
N GLN A 64 -17.81 8.22 -4.73
CA GLN A 64 -18.93 8.05 -5.67
C GLN A 64 -19.22 9.33 -6.49
N HIS A 65 -18.91 10.52 -5.95
CA HIS A 65 -19.28 11.83 -6.51
C HIS A 65 -18.12 12.64 -7.14
N ARG A 66 -16.89 12.12 -7.24
CA ARG A 66 -15.75 12.89 -7.77
C ARG A 66 -15.40 12.46 -9.20
N GLU A 67 -15.41 13.40 -10.15
CA GLU A 67 -15.00 13.20 -11.55
C GLU A 67 -13.50 12.92 -11.73
N LYS A 68 -12.64 13.32 -10.76
CA LYS A 68 -11.17 13.23 -10.85
C LYS A 68 -10.56 11.97 -10.21
N LYS A 69 -11.23 10.80 -10.32
CA LYS A 69 -10.77 9.55 -9.67
C LYS A 69 -9.40 9.07 -10.15
N LYS A 70 -9.09 9.30 -11.42
CA LYS A 70 -7.79 8.94 -12.02
C LYS A 70 -6.63 9.74 -11.42
N PHE A 71 -6.82 11.03 -11.13
CA PHE A 71 -5.79 11.86 -10.51
C PHE A 71 -5.51 11.41 -9.07
N LEU A 72 -6.56 11.08 -8.32
CA LEU A 72 -6.40 10.55 -6.96
C LEU A 72 -5.65 9.22 -6.97
N TYR A 73 -5.98 8.31 -7.89
CA TYR A 73 -5.28 7.05 -8.07
C TYR A 73 -3.78 7.26 -8.32
N VAL A 74 -3.42 8.08 -9.30
CA VAL A 74 -2.02 8.36 -9.65
C VAL A 74 -1.28 9.01 -8.49
N TYR A 75 -1.89 9.98 -7.83
CA TYR A 75 -1.27 10.67 -6.69
C TYR A 75 -0.98 9.71 -5.52
N MET A 76 -1.94 8.85 -5.18
CA MET A 76 -1.75 7.85 -4.12
C MET A 76 -0.73 6.78 -4.50
N ALA A 77 -0.68 6.39 -5.77
CA ALA A 77 0.34 5.47 -6.27
C ALA A 77 1.75 6.06 -6.17
N VAL A 78 1.92 7.35 -6.53
CA VAL A 78 3.20 8.06 -6.39
C VAL A 78 3.62 8.16 -4.93
N LEU A 79 2.71 8.54 -4.03
CA LEU A 79 3.00 8.58 -2.59
C LEU A 79 3.41 7.21 -2.07
N ARG A 80 2.70 6.14 -2.46
CA ARG A 80 3.03 4.77 -2.07
C ARG A 80 4.44 4.38 -2.54
N PHE A 81 4.79 4.72 -3.78
CA PHE A 81 6.13 4.47 -4.33
C PHE A 81 7.22 5.24 -3.56
N LEU A 82 6.99 6.53 -3.28
CA LEU A 82 7.91 7.35 -2.51
C LEU A 82 8.09 6.81 -1.08
N SER A 83 7.03 6.38 -0.42
CA SER A 83 7.10 5.81 0.93
C SER A 83 7.96 4.55 0.97
N ILE A 84 7.74 3.60 0.05
CA ILE A 84 8.51 2.35 0.07
C ILE A 84 9.97 2.57 -0.35
N PHE A 85 10.22 3.48 -1.30
CA PHE A 85 11.58 3.87 -1.68
C PHE A 85 12.33 4.51 -0.51
N THR A 86 11.65 5.40 0.23
CA THR A 86 12.22 6.03 1.42
C THR A 86 12.51 5.00 2.51
N ILE A 87 11.61 4.04 2.74
CA ILE A 87 11.83 2.94 3.68
C ILE A 87 13.09 2.15 3.29
N ALA A 88 13.21 1.73 2.02
CA ALA A 88 14.37 0.98 1.55
C ALA A 88 15.68 1.75 1.76
N TRP A 89 15.67 3.06 1.47
CA TRP A 89 16.82 3.93 1.69
C TRP A 89 17.18 4.02 3.18
N LEU A 90 16.20 4.24 4.06
CA LEU A 90 16.43 4.29 5.50
C LEU A 90 16.96 2.99 6.08
N VAL A 91 16.47 1.83 5.62
CA VAL A 91 16.97 0.53 6.06
C VAL A 91 18.45 0.36 5.69
N PHE A 92 18.85 0.78 4.49
CA PHE A 92 20.23 0.68 4.04
C PHE A 92 21.19 1.56 4.85
N PHE A 93 20.80 2.80 5.19
CA PHE A 93 21.68 3.74 5.90
C PHE A 93 21.61 3.66 7.43
N LEU A 94 20.44 3.40 8.02
CA LEU A 94 20.23 3.43 9.47
C LEU A 94 20.15 2.04 10.11
N GLY A 95 20.04 0.97 9.31
CA GLY A 95 19.77 -0.39 9.79
C GLY A 95 20.73 -0.90 10.86
N SER A 96 22.02 -0.62 10.72
CA SER A 96 23.05 -1.08 11.66
C SER A 96 23.34 -0.10 12.80
N SER A 97 23.11 1.20 12.58
CA SER A 97 23.61 2.25 13.47
C SER A 97 22.54 2.80 14.42
N TYR A 98 21.27 2.82 14.01
CA TYR A 98 20.17 3.45 14.77
C TYR A 98 18.86 2.66 14.68
N PRO A 99 18.79 1.44 15.26
CA PRO A 99 17.63 0.55 15.13
C PRO A 99 16.32 1.15 15.68
N SER A 100 16.38 1.88 16.80
CA SER A 100 15.18 2.52 17.40
C SER A 100 14.62 3.65 16.53
N LEU A 101 15.50 4.45 15.92
CA LEU A 101 15.09 5.53 15.01
C LEU A 101 14.53 4.95 13.72
N LEU A 102 15.16 3.89 13.20
CA LEU A 102 14.66 3.16 12.04
C LEU A 102 13.27 2.58 12.31
N LEU A 103 13.03 1.98 13.47
CA LEU A 103 11.72 1.43 13.83
C LEU A 103 10.62 2.50 13.81
N PHE A 104 10.87 3.67 14.40
CA PHE A 104 9.88 4.76 14.43
C PHE A 104 9.58 5.30 13.02
N LEU A 105 10.62 5.56 12.23
CA LEU A 105 10.47 6.04 10.86
C LEU A 105 9.79 4.99 9.97
N PHE A 106 10.16 3.72 10.15
CA PHE A 106 9.57 2.59 9.46
C PHE A 106 8.07 2.51 9.72
N LEU A 107 7.63 2.45 10.98
CA LEU A 107 6.21 2.37 11.32
C LEU A 107 5.41 3.56 10.76
N THR A 108 5.98 4.77 10.83
CA THR A 108 5.33 5.98 10.32
C THR A 108 5.17 5.93 8.80
N LEU A 109 6.25 5.65 8.06
CA LEU A 109 6.21 5.56 6.60
C LEU A 109 5.38 4.37 6.12
N PHE A 110 5.40 3.27 6.85
CA PHE A 110 4.63 2.07 6.53
C PHE A 110 3.13 2.34 6.70
N ALA A 111 2.71 3.06 7.73
CA ALA A 111 1.32 3.49 7.88
C ALA A 111 0.87 4.38 6.69
N VAL A 112 1.71 5.32 6.24
CA VAL A 112 1.43 6.14 5.05
C VAL A 112 1.32 5.29 3.79
N TYR A 113 2.29 4.39 3.56
CA TYR A 113 2.29 3.44 2.45
C TYR A 113 0.98 2.64 2.40
N ALA A 114 0.57 2.12 3.56
CA ALA A 114 -0.58 1.26 3.68
C ALA A 114 -1.89 2.04 3.42
N ILE A 115 -2.06 3.24 4.01
CA ILE A 115 -3.22 4.11 3.78
C ILE A 115 -3.34 4.52 2.31
N CYS A 116 -2.24 5.00 1.71
CA CYS A 116 -2.20 5.33 0.29
C CYS A 116 -2.56 4.12 -0.57
N GLY A 117 -2.12 2.94 -0.14
CA GLY A 117 -2.43 1.67 -0.77
C GLY A 117 -3.92 1.34 -0.82
N GLY A 118 -4.63 1.43 0.30
CA GLY A 118 -6.07 1.16 0.31
C GLY A 118 -6.88 2.20 -0.48
N ILE A 119 -6.50 3.48 -0.43
CA ILE A 119 -7.17 4.52 -1.24
C ILE A 119 -6.95 4.26 -2.74
N ALA A 120 -5.72 3.94 -3.15
CA ALA A 120 -5.41 3.59 -4.53
C ALA A 120 -6.16 2.32 -4.98
N GLY A 121 -6.29 1.32 -4.10
CA GLY A 121 -7.05 0.09 -4.35
C GLY A 121 -8.52 0.36 -4.65
N VAL A 122 -9.18 1.22 -3.86
CA VAL A 122 -10.58 1.61 -4.11
C VAL A 122 -10.74 2.30 -5.46
N ALA A 123 -9.86 3.25 -5.79
CA ALA A 123 -9.91 3.95 -7.07
C ALA A 123 -9.64 3.01 -8.26
N PHE A 124 -8.73 2.03 -8.10
CA PHE A 124 -8.44 1.01 -9.10
C PHE A 124 -9.65 0.12 -9.38
N MET A 125 -10.30 -0.40 -8.33
CA MET A 125 -11.50 -1.23 -8.47
C MET A 125 -12.64 -0.50 -9.20
N ASP A 126 -12.87 0.79 -8.90
CA ASP A 126 -13.88 1.60 -9.59
C ASP A 126 -13.54 1.83 -11.09
N ILE A 127 -12.25 2.01 -11.42
CA ILE A 127 -11.78 2.16 -12.81
C ILE A 127 -11.94 0.84 -13.58
N VAL A 128 -11.58 -0.29 -12.97
CA VAL A 128 -11.73 -1.62 -13.57
C VAL A 128 -13.21 -1.94 -13.80
N ALA A 129 -14.06 -1.71 -12.79
CA ALA A 129 -15.50 -1.93 -12.90
C ALA A 129 -16.15 -1.13 -14.04
N LYS A 130 -15.72 0.12 -14.28
CA LYS A 130 -16.19 0.95 -15.40
C LYS A 130 -15.58 0.60 -16.75
N SER A 131 -14.46 -0.11 -16.76
CA SER A 131 -13.79 -0.52 -18.00
C SER A 131 -14.35 -1.81 -18.57
N ILE A 132 -15.15 -2.55 -17.79
CA ILE A 132 -15.86 -3.76 -18.22
C ILE A 132 -17.27 -3.32 -18.64
N ASP A 133 -17.54 -3.40 -19.95
CA ASP A 133 -18.83 -3.04 -20.56
C ASP A 133 -19.98 -3.93 -20.01
N PRO A 134 -21.18 -3.37 -19.73
CA PRO A 134 -22.33 -4.15 -19.26
C PRO A 134 -22.81 -5.23 -20.25
N ASP A 135 -22.51 -5.08 -21.54
CA ASP A 135 -22.95 -5.96 -22.64
C ASP A 135 -22.14 -7.27 -22.80
N LYS A 136 -21.25 -7.58 -21.86
CA LYS A 136 -20.49 -8.85 -21.83
C LYS A 136 -20.73 -9.67 -20.56
N ARG A 137 -21.96 -9.65 -20.05
CA ARG A 137 -22.40 -10.54 -18.97
C ARG A 137 -23.06 -11.78 -19.51
#